data_AF-A0A9W6WAA4-F1
#
_entry.id   AF-A0A9W6WAA4-F1
#
_cell.length_a   1.000
_cell.length_b   1.000
_cell.length_c   1.000
_cell.angle_alpha   90.00
_cell.angle_beta   90.00
_cell.angle_gamma   90.00
#
_symmetry.space_group_name_H-M   'P 1'
#
loop_
_entity.id
_entity.type
_entity.pdbx_description
1 polymer ?
#
loop_
_entity_poly.entity_id
_entity_poly.type
_entity_poly.pdbx_seq_one_letter_code
_entity_poly.pdbx_strand_id
1 'polypeptide(L)' 'MNTPDHPTFNLLRPPPQSAPPTAADPELWSIQLHWWWRHTPAGLGHRDCRLCHRPWPCPSWFHWDDLLRRNRTGA' A
#
# COMPACT_ATOMS: atom_id res chain seq x y z
N MET A 1 -21.07 -10.00 8.18
CA MET A 1 -20.38 -10.42 6.95
C MET A 1 -18.95 -9.89 7.04
N ASN A 2 -17.99 -10.77 7.35
CA ASN A 2 -16.58 -10.40 7.45
C ASN A 2 -16.02 -10.31 6.03
N THR A 3 -15.93 -9.10 5.46
CA THR A 3 -15.06 -8.87 4.31
C THR A 3 -13.64 -9.31 4.69
N PRO A 4 -12.92 -10.04 3.84
CA PRO A 4 -11.53 -10.39 4.12
C PRO A 4 -10.75 -9.07 4.19
N ASP A 5 -10.47 -8.63 5.42
CA ASP A 5 -9.61 -7.49 5.73
C ASP A 5 -8.26 -7.80 5.07
N HIS A 6 -8.00 -7.16 3.94
CA HIS A 6 -6.64 -7.13 3.41
C HIS A 6 -5.77 -6.60 4.54
N PRO A 7 -4.68 -7.29 4.92
CA PRO A 7 -3.84 -6.81 6.01
C PRO A 7 -3.40 -5.41 5.65
N THR A 8 -3.90 -4.41 6.39
CA THR A 8 -3.48 -3.02 6.19
C THR A 8 -1.98 -2.99 6.49
N PHE A 9 -1.17 -2.80 5.45
CA PHE A 9 0.28 -2.72 5.57
C PHE A 9 0.64 -1.42 6.26
N ASN A 10 1.65 -1.47 7.13
CA ASN A 10 2.11 -0.31 7.88
C ASN A 10 3.64 -0.39 8.04
N LEU A 11 4.25 0.66 8.62
CA LEU A 11 5.70 0.71 8.78
C LEU A 11 6.27 -0.43 9.63
N LEU A 12 5.50 -0.95 10.58
CA LEU A 12 5.88 -2.08 11.44
C LEU A 12 5.65 -3.43 10.75
N ARG A 13 4.72 -3.47 9.79
CA ARG A 13 4.35 -4.67 9.03
C ARG A 13 4.30 -4.32 7.54
N PRO A 14 5.46 -4.22 6.88
CA PRO A 14 5.54 -3.90 5.47
C PRO A 14 4.89 -5.01 4.62
N PRO A 15 4.48 -4.70 3.39
CA PRO A 15 3.97 -5.70 2.47
C PRO A 15 5.05 -6.75 2.12
N PRO A 16 4.69 -8.04 2.00
CA PRO A 16 5.62 -9.10 1.61
C PRO A 16 6.11 -8.93 0.17
N GLN A 17 7.32 -9.41 -0.15
CA GLN A 17 7.86 -9.29 -1.51
C GLN A 17 7.06 -10.05 -2.57
N SER A 18 6.46 -11.18 -2.21
CA SER A 18 5.59 -11.96 -3.10
C SER A 18 4.12 -11.66 -2.83
N ALA A 19 3.31 -11.70 -3.88
CA ALA A 19 1.87 -11.48 -3.76
C ALA A 19 1.27 -12.54 -2.83
N PRO A 20 0.54 -12.14 -1.77
CA PRO A 20 -0.21 -13.11 -0.98
C PRO A 20 -1.30 -13.74 -1.84
N PRO A 21 -1.73 -14.98 -1.56
CA PRO A 21 -2.79 -15.66 -2.32
C PRO A 21 -4.14 -14.95 -2.25
N THR A 22 -4.30 -14.01 -1.32
CA THR A 22 -5.49 -13.18 -1.15
C THR A 22 -5.43 -11.85 -1.91
N ALA A 23 -4.31 -11.53 -2.57
CA ALA A 23 -4.16 -10.32 -3.37
C ALA A 23 -5.18 -10.31 -4.52
N ALA A 24 -5.88 -9.18 -4.68
CA ALA A 24 -6.86 -9.02 -5.76
C ALA A 24 -6.22 -9.16 -7.14
N ASP A 25 -5.05 -8.55 -7.33
CA ASP A 25 -4.32 -8.53 -8.60
C ASP A 25 -2.85 -8.88 -8.36
N PRO A 26 -2.48 -10.19 -8.34
CA PRO A 26 -1.13 -10.62 -8.04
C PRO A 26 -0.10 -10.11 -9.07
N GLU A 27 -0.52 -9.89 -10.32
CA GLU A 27 0.36 -9.35 -11.38
C GLU A 27 0.77 -7.89 -11.11
N LEU A 28 -0.09 -7.11 -10.45
CA LEU A 28 0.20 -5.73 -10.12
C LEU A 28 1.04 -5.61 -8.84
N TRP A 29 1.16 -6.68 -8.05
CA TRP A 29 1.82 -6.68 -6.73
C TRP A 29 3.20 -6.04 -6.72
N SER A 30 4.03 -6.35 -7.72
CA SER A 30 5.37 -5.76 -7.85
C SER A 30 5.34 -4.24 -7.99
N ILE A 31 4.35 -3.70 -8.71
CA ILE A 31 4.11 -2.27 -8.85
C ILE A 31 3.63 -1.70 -7.51
N GLN A 32 2.75 -2.42 -6.81
CA GLN A 32 2.25 -2.06 -5.49
C GLN A 32 3.37 -1.89 -4.48
N LEU A 33 4.28 -2.85 -4.43
CA LEU A 33 5.47 -2.81 -3.59
C LEU A 33 6.37 -1.63 -3.94
N HIS A 34 6.68 -1.45 -5.22
CA HIS A 34 7.52 -0.33 -5.65
C HIS A 34 6.92 1.01 -5.19
N TRP A 35 5.60 1.14 -5.28
CA TRP A 35 4.90 2.34 -4.89
C TRP A 35 4.86 2.54 -3.37
N TRP A 36 4.63 1.47 -2.60
CA TRP A 36 4.81 1.46 -1.15
C TRP A 36 6.19 1.98 -0.75
N TRP A 37 7.26 1.40 -1.30
CA TRP A 37 8.64 1.77 -0.97
C TRP A 37 8.98 3.22 -1.32
N ARG A 38 8.40 3.74 -2.41
CA ARG A 38 8.61 5.12 -2.87
C ARG A 38 7.94 6.16 -1.98
N HIS A 39 6.82 5.81 -1.34
CA HIS A 39 6.10 6.69 -0.44
C HIS A 39 6.44 6.48 1.04
N THR A 40 6.97 5.31 1.42
CA THR A 40 7.35 5.00 2.79
C THR A 40 8.52 5.87 3.26
N PRO A 41 8.48 6.47 4.47
CA PRO A 41 9.57 7.27 5.01
C PRO A 41 10.89 6.49 5.11
N ALA A 42 12.02 7.20 5.00
CA ALA A 42 13.34 6.61 5.20
C ALA A 42 13.67 6.50 6.70
N GLY A 43 13.22 5.44 7.36
CA GLY A 43 13.65 5.07 8.71
C GLY A 43 12.64 5.35 9.84
N LEU A 44 12.89 4.70 10.98
CA LEU A 44 12.11 4.80 12.22
C LEU A 44 12.35 6.16 12.89
N GLY A 45 11.64 7.20 12.44
CA GLY A 45 11.73 8.55 12.99
C GLY A 45 11.29 9.63 12.01
N HIS A 46 11.43 9.37 10.71
CA HIS A 46 10.87 10.22 9.68
C HIS A 46 9.38 9.91 9.52
N ARG A 47 8.54 10.92 9.76
CA ARG A 47 7.09 10.81 9.52
C ARG A 47 6.69 11.26 8.13
N ASP A 48 7.64 11.74 7.32
CA ASP A 48 7.34 12.32 6.01
C ASP A 48 7.58 11.32 4.88
N CYS A 49 6.66 11.31 3.93
CA CYS A 49 6.75 10.55 2.71
C CYS A 49 8.00 10.94 1.92
N ARG A 50 8.78 9.95 1.45
CA ARG A 50 10.01 10.20 0.67
C ARG A 50 9.76 10.93 -0.65
N LEU A 51 8.61 10.71 -1.29
CA LEU A 51 8.30 11.35 -2.57
C LEU A 51 7.76 12.79 -2.44
N CYS A 52 6.80 13.02 -1.54
CA CYS A 52 6.08 14.30 -1.49
C CYS A 52 6.43 15.16 -0.26
N HIS A 53 7.27 14.66 0.65
CA HIS A 53 7.70 15.36 1.86
C HIS A 53 6.53 15.85 2.75
N ARG A 54 5.37 15.19 2.64
CA ARG A 54 4.19 15.39 3.50
C ARG A 54 4.12 14.30 4.56
N PRO A 55 3.38 14.52 5.67
CA PRO A 55 3.13 13.47 6.66
C PRO A 55 2.60 12.18 6.00
N TRP A 56 3.19 11.05 6.38
CA TRP A 56 2.82 9.72 5.93
C TRP A 56 1.77 9.11 6.89
N PRO A 57 0.74 8.42 6.38
CA PRO A 57 0.43 8.18 4.97
C PRO A 57 0.03 9.45 4.22
N CYS A 58 0.66 9.68 3.06
CA CYS A 58 0.42 10.89 2.27
C CYS A 58 -0.80 10.76 1.34
N PRO A 59 -1.39 11.87 0.84
CA PRO A 59 -2.56 11.83 -0.02
C PRO A 59 -2.40 10.99 -1.30
N SER A 60 -1.18 10.95 -1.85
CA SER A 60 -0.86 10.15 -3.05
C SER A 60 -0.86 8.64 -2.76
N TRP A 61 -0.54 8.23 -1.53
CA TRP A 61 -0.64 6.83 -1.10
C TRP A 61 -2.12 6.45 -0.91
N PHE A 62 -2.90 7.29 -0.22
CA PHE A 62 -4.33 7.05 0.00
C PHE A 62 -5.14 6.94 -1.29
N HIS A 63 -4.90 7.83 -2.26
CA HIS A 63 -5.59 7.74 -3.56
C HIS A 63 -5.34 6.42 -4.26
N TRP A 64 -4.13 5.90 -4.16
CA TRP A 64 -3.76 4.69 -4.85
C TRP A 64 -4.26 3.42 -4.11
N ASP A 65 -4.23 3.41 -2.77
CA ASP A 65 -4.87 2.36 -1.94
C ASP A 65 -6.39 2.31 -2.20
N ASP A 66 -7.03 3.47 -2.31
CA ASP A 66 -8.46 3.59 -2.65
C ASP A 66 -8.76 3.10 -4.08
N LEU A 67 -7.94 3.47 -5.09
CA LEU A 67 -8.08 2.95 -6.45
C LEU A 67 -8.00 1.42 -6.51
N LEU A 68 -7.09 0.81 -5.76
CA LEU A 68 -7.01 -0.66 -5.68
C LEU A 68 -8.24 -1.29 -5.02
N ARG A 69 -8.74 -0.68 -3.95
CA ARG A 69 -9.98 -1.16 -3.30
C ARG A 69 -11.18 -1.04 -4.23
N ARG A 70 -11.25 0.02 -5.04
CA ARG A 70 -12.34 0.26 -6.00
C ARG A 70 -12.28 -0.64 -7.23
N ASN A 71 -11.10 -0.88 -7.79
CA ASN A 71 -10.91 -1.79 -8.93
C ASN A 71 -11.28 -3.25 -8.60
N ARG A 72 -11.46 -3.60 -7.33
CA ARG A 72 -11.95 -4.90 -6.86
C ARG A 72 -13.48 -5.07 -6.93
N THR A 73 -14.24 -4.00 -7.19
CA THR A 73 -15.72 -4.01 -7.22
C THR A 73 -16.27 -3.90 -8.66
N GLY A 74 -15.42 -4.15 -9.66
CA GLY A 74 -15.79 -4.16 -11.08
C GLY A 74 -15.72 -5.56 -11.69
N ALA A 75 -16.51 -6.50 -11.17
CA ALA A 75 -16.87 -7.76 -11.83
C ALA A 75 -18.22 -8.27 -11.30
#